data_AF-A0A164LXC1-F1
#
_entry.id   AF-A0A164LXC1-F1
#
_cell.length_a   1.000
_cell.length_b   1.000
_cell.length_c   1.000
_cell.angle_alpha   90.00
_cell.angle_beta   90.00
_cell.angle_gamma   90.00
#
_symmetry.space_group_name_H-M   'P 1'
#
loop_
_entity.id
_entity.type
_entity.pdbx_description
1 polymer ?
#
loop_
_entity_poly.entity_id
_entity_poly.type
_entity_poly.pdbx_seq_one_letter_code
_entity_poly.pdbx_strand_id
1 'polypeptide(L)'
;MFYFIFIYFLKINFRILRRGSMFVISDRQFRKLFHLADDYRAERMLDLGAGDGATTALLASMFDYVHVTEMSWPMKRILAARGFTIEDVEGWSQRPDGYDVICALNLLDRCSRPLTLLEQMKTVLKPNGLVLVALAWPFRPYVEFSPTGDHQPEQVLDIDGQSFEEQAVSMMRNVLKPLAFRVVSWSRLPYLCEGDLERTFYHLNDMIFALKLD
;
A
#
# COMPACT_ATOMS: atom_id res chain seq x y z
N MET A 1 -15.13 8.55 14.57
CA MET A 1 -16.31 7.93 13.94
C MET A 1 -16.07 7.63 12.46
N PHE A 2 -15.69 8.63 11.63
CA PHE A 2 -15.42 8.41 10.18
C PHE A 2 -14.36 7.35 9.86
N TYR A 3 -13.23 7.32 10.58
CA TYR A 3 -12.17 6.32 10.33
C TYR A 3 -12.63 4.87 10.57
N PHE A 4 -13.35 4.61 11.68
CA PHE A 4 -13.90 3.28 11.96
C PHE A 4 -15.01 2.88 10.99
N ILE A 5 -15.82 3.84 10.55
CA ILE A 5 -16.81 3.61 9.49
C ILE A 5 -16.08 3.23 8.20
N PHE A 6 -15.04 3.98 7.81
CA PHE A 6 -14.23 3.68 6.64
C PHE A 6 -13.61 2.27 6.70
N ILE A 7 -13.04 1.86 7.84
CA ILE A 7 -12.56 0.48 8.07
C ILE A 7 -13.68 -0.55 7.97
N TYR A 8 -14.84 -0.27 8.55
CA TYR A 8 -15.99 -1.17 8.51
C TYR A 8 -16.53 -1.36 7.08
N PHE A 9 -16.53 -0.30 6.28
CA PHE A 9 -16.86 -0.35 4.84
C PHE A 9 -15.90 -1.25 4.07
N LEU A 10 -14.61 -1.17 4.36
CA LEU A 10 -13.58 -2.06 3.78
C LEU A 10 -13.85 -3.54 4.12
N LYS A 11 -14.45 -3.84 5.28
CA LYS A 11 -14.73 -5.22 5.72
C LYS A 11 -15.98 -5.85 5.09
N ILE A 12 -17.09 -5.12 4.98
CA ILE A 12 -18.39 -5.69 4.58
C ILE A 12 -18.62 -5.67 3.06
N ASN A 13 -18.28 -4.57 2.38
CA ASN A 13 -18.63 -4.42 0.96
C ASN A 13 -17.75 -5.27 0.04
N PHE A 14 -16.48 -5.43 0.40
CA PHE A 14 -15.51 -6.23 -0.35
C PHE A 14 -15.90 -7.71 -0.46
N ARG A 15 -16.52 -8.27 0.59
CA ARG A 15 -16.72 -9.72 0.69
C ARG A 15 -18.00 -10.22 0.02
N ILE A 16 -19.01 -9.36 -0.17
CA ILE A 16 -20.36 -9.78 -0.60
C ILE A 16 -20.84 -9.02 -1.86
N LEU A 17 -20.47 -7.73 -2.02
CA LEU A 17 -21.08 -6.86 -3.03
C LEU A 17 -20.15 -6.44 -4.17
N ARG A 18 -18.86 -6.86 -4.16
CA ARG A 18 -17.82 -6.34 -5.08
C ARG A 18 -17.77 -4.81 -5.13
N ARG A 19 -18.11 -4.15 -4.02
CA ARG A 19 -17.98 -2.70 -3.84
C ARG A 19 -16.84 -2.40 -2.89
N GLY A 20 -16.23 -1.24 -3.06
CA GLY A 20 -15.14 -0.76 -2.21
C GLY A 20 -13.81 -0.61 -2.94
N SER A 21 -13.80 -0.61 -4.27
CA SER A 21 -12.59 -0.31 -5.07
C SER A 21 -11.89 0.93 -4.52
N MET A 22 -10.57 0.82 -4.33
CA MET A 22 -9.75 1.85 -3.71
C MET A 22 -8.94 2.57 -4.78
N PHE A 23 -8.92 3.90 -4.69
CA PHE A 23 -8.02 4.74 -5.45
C PHE A 23 -7.08 5.48 -4.50
N VAL A 24 -5.78 5.30 -4.71
CA VAL A 24 -4.72 5.98 -3.95
C VAL A 24 -3.91 6.92 -4.84
N ILE A 25 -3.51 6.45 -6.02
CA ILE A 25 -2.61 7.19 -6.91
C ILE A 25 -2.85 6.84 -8.39
N SER A 26 -2.70 7.83 -9.28
CA SER A 26 -2.63 7.62 -10.74
C SER A 26 -1.21 7.42 -11.25
N ASP A 27 -1.07 6.93 -12.49
CA ASP A 27 0.22 6.80 -13.18
C ASP A 27 0.97 8.14 -13.29
N ARG A 28 0.26 9.23 -13.58
CA ARG A 28 0.85 10.58 -13.66
C ARG A 28 1.38 11.05 -12.31
N GLN A 29 0.64 10.78 -11.24
CA GLN A 29 1.09 11.11 -9.88
C GLN A 29 2.29 10.25 -9.48
N PHE A 30 2.29 8.96 -9.82
CA PHE A 30 3.42 8.05 -9.59
C PHE A 30 4.69 8.58 -10.25
N ARG A 31 4.63 8.86 -11.56
CA ARG A 31 5.77 9.43 -12.31
C ARG A 31 6.25 10.75 -11.70
N LYS A 32 5.32 11.63 -11.32
CA LYS A 32 5.64 12.92 -10.71
C LYS A 32 6.36 12.76 -9.36
N LEU A 33 5.91 11.86 -8.50
CA LEU A 33 6.51 11.62 -7.19
C LEU A 33 7.96 11.10 -7.31
N PHE A 34 8.22 10.22 -8.27
CA PHE A 34 9.55 9.66 -8.49
C PHE A 34 10.43 10.46 -9.46
N HIS A 35 9.91 11.56 -10.01
CA HIS A 35 10.57 12.35 -11.07
C HIS A 35 10.95 11.51 -12.30
N LEU A 36 10.05 10.63 -12.72
CA LEU A 36 10.24 9.72 -13.85
C LEU A 36 9.80 10.38 -15.16
N ALA A 37 10.40 9.94 -16.26
CA ALA A 37 9.96 10.30 -17.60
C ALA A 37 8.58 9.71 -17.93
N ASP A 38 7.89 10.31 -18.91
CA ASP A 38 6.56 9.87 -19.36
C ASP A 38 6.58 8.50 -20.04
N ASP A 39 7.74 8.05 -20.52
CA ASP A 39 7.96 6.74 -21.15
C ASP A 39 8.61 5.72 -20.22
N TYR A 40 8.77 6.04 -18.93
CA TYR A 40 9.34 5.12 -17.93
C TYR A 40 8.69 3.74 -18.01
N ARG A 41 9.56 2.73 -18.07
CA ARG A 41 9.25 1.31 -18.00
C ARG A 41 10.23 0.61 -17.09
N ALA A 42 9.76 -0.44 -16.42
CA ALA A 42 10.59 -1.35 -15.65
C ALA A 42 10.11 -2.78 -15.86
N GLU A 43 10.91 -3.75 -15.44
CA GLU A 43 10.56 -5.14 -15.68
C GLU A 43 9.46 -5.62 -14.72
N ARG A 44 9.62 -5.42 -13.41
CA ARG A 44 8.73 -6.02 -12.40
C ARG A 44 8.27 -5.06 -11.33
N MET A 45 6.97 -5.09 -11.08
CA MET A 45 6.31 -4.44 -9.96
C MET A 45 5.74 -5.48 -9.00
N LEU A 46 5.85 -5.23 -7.69
CA LEU A 46 5.10 -5.92 -6.64
C LEU A 46 4.15 -4.94 -5.96
N ASP A 47 2.87 -5.29 -5.85
CA ASP A 47 1.89 -4.57 -5.03
C ASP A 47 1.46 -5.43 -3.84
N LEU A 48 1.88 -5.03 -2.65
CA LEU A 48 1.59 -5.74 -1.41
C LEU A 48 0.21 -5.34 -0.89
N GLY A 49 -0.67 -6.32 -0.69
CA GLY A 49 -2.05 -6.07 -0.25
C GLY A 49 -2.88 -5.35 -1.31
N ALA A 50 -2.84 -5.84 -2.55
CA ALA A 50 -3.39 -5.15 -3.72
C ALA A 50 -4.93 -4.97 -3.70
N GLY A 51 -5.64 -5.65 -2.78
CA GLY A 51 -7.10 -5.61 -2.73
C GLY A 51 -7.70 -6.14 -4.02
N ASP A 52 -8.57 -5.34 -4.66
CA ASP A 52 -9.18 -5.70 -5.93
C ASP A 52 -8.30 -5.39 -7.16
N GLY A 53 -7.14 -4.76 -6.95
CA GLY A 53 -6.17 -4.40 -7.99
C GLY A 53 -6.54 -3.19 -8.84
N ALA A 54 -7.52 -2.37 -8.43
CA ALA A 54 -7.93 -1.19 -9.20
C ALA A 54 -6.80 -0.15 -9.32
N THR A 55 -6.13 0.18 -8.21
CA THR A 55 -4.97 1.09 -8.25
C THR A 55 -3.78 0.44 -8.96
N THR A 56 -3.53 -0.86 -8.74
CA THR A 56 -2.47 -1.61 -9.43
C THR A 56 -2.62 -1.55 -10.95
N ALA A 57 -3.84 -1.68 -11.47
CA ALA A 57 -4.13 -1.61 -12.90
C ALA A 57 -3.77 -0.28 -13.55
N LEU A 58 -3.81 0.83 -12.80
CA LEU A 58 -3.39 2.15 -13.31
C LEU A 58 -1.88 2.20 -13.56
N LEU A 59 -1.11 1.47 -12.75
CA LEU A 59 0.35 1.43 -12.84
C LEU A 59 0.85 0.31 -13.77
N ALA A 60 0.05 -0.74 -13.95
CA ALA A 60 0.43 -1.99 -14.62
C ALA A 60 1.08 -1.79 -16.00
N SER A 61 0.64 -0.79 -16.77
CA SER A 61 1.19 -0.53 -18.10
C SER A 61 2.69 -0.19 -18.09
N MET A 62 3.25 0.28 -16.97
CA MET A 62 4.68 0.60 -16.85
C MET A 62 5.58 -0.64 -16.67
N PHE A 63 5.00 -1.84 -16.51
CA PHE A 63 5.74 -3.04 -16.11
C PHE A 63 5.47 -4.23 -17.02
N ASP A 64 6.49 -5.06 -17.26
CA ASP A 64 6.35 -6.30 -18.01
C ASP A 64 5.66 -7.39 -17.17
N TYR A 65 5.97 -7.43 -15.86
CA TYR A 65 5.39 -8.35 -14.91
C TYR A 65 4.83 -7.60 -13.67
N VAL A 66 3.55 -7.83 -13.39
CA VAL A 66 2.87 -7.27 -12.23
C VAL A 66 2.54 -8.39 -11.25
N HIS A 67 3.22 -8.36 -10.12
CA HIS A 67 3.06 -9.28 -9.00
C HIS A 67 2.22 -8.63 -7.91
N VAL A 68 1.37 -9.40 -7.25
CA VAL A 68 0.47 -8.90 -6.20
C VAL A 68 0.39 -9.89 -5.05
N THR A 69 0.25 -9.40 -3.82
CA THR A 69 -0.15 -10.25 -2.67
C THR A 69 -1.52 -9.85 -2.16
N GLU A 70 -2.30 -10.83 -1.70
CA GLU A 70 -3.62 -10.59 -1.10
C GLU A 70 -4.05 -11.78 -0.22
N MET A 71 -4.58 -11.47 0.97
CA MET A 71 -5.07 -12.46 1.93
C MET A 71 -6.46 -12.99 1.54
N SER A 72 -7.33 -12.11 1.06
CA SER A 72 -8.73 -12.39 0.74
C SER A 72 -8.88 -13.23 -0.53
N TRP A 73 -9.44 -14.43 -0.38
CA TRP A 73 -9.65 -15.33 -1.53
C TRP A 73 -10.56 -14.76 -2.64
N PRO A 74 -11.68 -14.08 -2.34
CA PRO A 74 -12.46 -13.37 -3.36
C PRO A 74 -11.63 -12.35 -4.14
N MET A 75 -10.73 -11.62 -3.45
CA MET A 75 -9.87 -10.62 -4.09
C MET A 75 -8.79 -11.27 -4.95
N LYS A 76 -8.17 -12.36 -4.49
CA LYS A 76 -7.28 -13.18 -5.34
C LYS A 76 -7.93 -13.61 -6.65
N ARG A 77 -9.20 -14.02 -6.63
CA ARG A 77 -9.93 -14.34 -7.88
C ARG A 77 -10.08 -13.13 -8.81
N ILE A 78 -10.33 -11.96 -8.24
CA ILE A 78 -10.47 -10.70 -8.95
C ILE A 78 -9.12 -10.25 -9.56
N LEU A 79 -8.01 -10.41 -8.83
CA LEU A 79 -6.65 -10.14 -9.29
C LEU A 79 -6.23 -11.11 -10.41
N ALA A 80 -6.50 -12.41 -10.26
CA ALA A 80 -6.23 -13.41 -11.29
C ALA A 80 -7.00 -13.11 -12.60
N ALA A 81 -8.26 -12.68 -12.50
CA ALA A 81 -9.06 -12.28 -13.65
C ALA A 81 -8.53 -11.03 -14.38
N ARG A 82 -7.74 -10.18 -13.69
CA ARG A 82 -7.02 -9.05 -14.30
C ARG A 82 -5.68 -9.44 -14.94
N GLY A 83 -5.25 -10.70 -14.81
CA GLY A 83 -3.99 -11.19 -15.36
C GLY A 83 -2.75 -10.90 -14.49
N PHE A 84 -2.94 -10.50 -13.23
CA PHE A 84 -1.80 -10.30 -12.32
C PHE A 84 -1.26 -11.63 -11.78
N THR A 85 0.05 -11.67 -11.52
CA THR A 85 0.70 -12.83 -10.89
C THR A 85 0.54 -12.74 -9.38
N ILE A 86 -0.18 -13.69 -8.79
CA ILE A 86 -0.42 -13.69 -7.35
C ILE A 86 0.74 -14.41 -6.66
N GLU A 87 1.46 -13.68 -5.82
CA GLU A 87 2.53 -14.20 -4.98
C GLU A 87 1.98 -14.71 -3.64
N ASP A 88 2.70 -15.65 -3.04
CA ASP A 88 2.39 -16.10 -1.69
C ASP A 88 2.74 -15.01 -0.66
N VAL A 89 1.86 -14.82 0.32
CA VAL A 89 1.97 -13.75 1.34
C VAL A 89 3.16 -13.95 2.27
N GLU A 90 3.64 -15.20 2.43
CA GLU A 90 4.85 -15.51 3.18
C GLU A 90 6.07 -15.63 2.26
N GLY A 91 5.87 -16.06 1.00
CA GLY A 91 6.94 -16.35 0.05
C GLY A 91 7.45 -15.18 -0.81
N TRP A 92 6.70 -14.08 -0.96
CA TRP A 92 7.04 -12.98 -1.89
C TRP A 92 8.44 -12.37 -1.64
N SER A 93 8.90 -12.40 -0.39
CA SER A 93 10.19 -11.83 0.06
C SER A 93 11.39 -12.74 -0.21
N GLN A 94 11.19 -13.93 -0.79
CA GLN A 94 12.26 -14.87 -1.14
C GLN A 94 12.54 -14.93 -2.66
N ARG A 95 11.93 -14.04 -3.44
CA ARG A 95 12.10 -14.02 -4.90
C ARG A 95 13.55 -13.66 -5.26
N PRO A 96 14.29 -14.51 -6.00
CA PRO A 96 15.70 -14.27 -6.32
C PRO A 96 15.92 -13.09 -7.28
N ASP A 97 15.01 -12.87 -8.22
CA ASP A 97 15.19 -11.84 -9.26
C ASP A 97 14.80 -10.42 -8.80
N GLY A 98 14.20 -10.30 -7.62
CA GLY A 98 13.73 -9.04 -7.04
C GLY A 98 12.69 -8.28 -7.88
N TYR A 99 12.42 -7.04 -7.44
CA TYR A 99 11.46 -6.12 -8.03
C TYR A 99 12.09 -4.74 -8.30
N ASP A 100 11.70 -4.13 -9.41
CA ASP A 100 12.10 -2.75 -9.75
C ASP A 100 11.26 -1.74 -8.97
N VAL A 101 10.01 -2.09 -8.68
CA VAL A 101 9.07 -1.26 -7.91
C VAL A 101 8.30 -2.12 -6.91
N ILE A 102 8.22 -1.66 -5.66
CA ILE A 102 7.36 -2.27 -4.63
C ILE A 102 6.38 -1.22 -4.09
N CYS A 103 5.10 -1.57 -4.08
CA CYS A 103 4.02 -0.75 -3.52
C CYS A 103 3.47 -1.40 -2.24
N ALA A 104 3.19 -0.57 -1.23
CA ALA A 104 2.39 -0.94 -0.07
C ALA A 104 1.42 0.21 0.22
N LEU A 105 0.22 0.11 -0.35
CA LEU A 105 -0.77 1.18 -0.36
C LEU A 105 -1.82 0.92 0.72
N ASN A 106 -1.79 1.68 1.81
CA ASN A 106 -2.71 1.55 2.96
C ASN A 106 -2.73 0.12 3.55
N LEU A 107 -1.53 -0.48 3.60
CA LEU A 107 -1.29 -1.82 4.14
C LEU A 107 -0.67 -1.79 5.54
N LEU A 108 0.19 -0.81 5.84
CA LEU A 108 0.99 -0.84 7.07
C LEU A 108 0.15 -0.64 8.35
N ASP A 109 -1.01 0.00 8.23
CA ASP A 109 -2.02 0.08 9.28
C ASP A 109 -2.90 -1.17 9.38
N ARG A 110 -2.75 -2.15 8.47
CA ARG A 110 -3.60 -3.36 8.40
C ARG A 110 -2.86 -4.68 8.61
N CYS A 111 -1.54 -4.64 8.67
CA CYS A 111 -0.71 -5.83 8.85
C CYS A 111 -0.19 -5.95 10.29
N SER A 112 0.05 -7.19 10.75
CA SER A 112 0.52 -7.45 12.13
C SER A 112 1.96 -6.97 12.36
N ARG A 113 2.81 -7.06 11.33
CA ARG A 113 4.26 -6.85 11.43
C ARG A 113 4.78 -5.83 10.40
N PRO A 114 4.35 -4.56 10.45
CA PRO A 114 4.71 -3.54 9.46
C PRO A 114 6.20 -3.25 9.36
N LEU A 115 6.96 -3.33 10.46
CA LEU A 115 8.43 -3.14 10.41
C LEU A 115 9.12 -4.30 9.69
N THR A 116 8.72 -5.54 9.97
CA THR A 116 9.23 -6.71 9.24
C THR A 116 8.91 -6.62 7.76
N LEU A 117 7.69 -6.18 7.40
CA LEU A 117 7.30 -6.02 6.01
C LEU A 117 8.18 -4.97 5.29
N LEU A 118 8.45 -3.83 5.93
CA LEU A 118 9.38 -2.81 5.40
C LEU A 118 10.81 -3.35 5.25
N GLU A 119 11.30 -4.13 6.21
CA GLU A 119 12.62 -4.78 6.10
C GLU A 119 12.69 -5.80 4.97
N GLN A 120 11.64 -6.61 4.79
CA GLN A 120 11.54 -7.59 3.71
C GLN A 120 11.49 -6.94 2.33
N MET A 121 10.88 -5.75 2.19
CA MET A 121 10.93 -5.03 0.91
C MET A 121 12.37 -4.78 0.49
N LYS A 122 13.26 -4.44 1.43
CA LYS A 122 14.67 -4.12 1.16
C LYS A 122 15.43 -5.31 0.60
N THR A 123 15.09 -6.54 1.04
CA THR A 123 15.81 -7.75 0.63
C THR A 123 15.51 -8.19 -0.80
N VAL A 124 14.37 -7.77 -1.35
CA VAL A 124 13.93 -8.10 -2.73
C VAL A 124 13.86 -6.88 -3.65
N LEU A 125 14.24 -5.70 -3.17
CA LEU A 125 14.33 -4.51 -4.02
C LEU A 125 15.61 -4.58 -4.86
N LYS A 126 15.48 -4.44 -6.18
CA LYS A 126 16.64 -4.35 -7.08
C LYS A 126 17.46 -3.08 -6.81
N PRO A 127 18.74 -3.03 -7.22
CA PRO A 127 19.51 -1.80 -7.21
C PRO A 127 18.77 -0.67 -7.94
N ASN A 128 18.72 0.53 -7.33
CA ASN A 128 17.93 1.68 -7.79
C ASN A 128 16.40 1.50 -7.81
N GLY A 129 15.89 0.42 -7.21
CA GLY A 129 14.46 0.15 -7.14
C GLY A 129 13.69 1.23 -6.37
N LEU A 130 12.41 1.31 -6.66
CA LEU A 130 11.49 2.30 -6.13
C LEU A 130 10.55 1.65 -5.11
N VAL A 131 10.28 2.33 -4.01
CA VAL A 131 9.27 1.88 -3.05
C VAL A 131 8.23 2.98 -2.86
N LEU A 132 6.95 2.64 -3.02
CA LEU A 132 5.84 3.56 -2.80
C LEU A 132 5.02 3.08 -1.60
N VAL A 133 4.99 3.89 -0.55
CA VAL A 133 4.20 3.62 0.66
C VAL A 133 3.09 4.66 0.77
N ALA A 134 1.86 4.22 1.00
CA ALA A 134 0.75 5.09 1.37
C ALA A 134 0.19 4.70 2.75
N LEU A 135 -0.18 5.71 3.54
CA LEU A 135 -0.73 5.56 4.88
C LEU A 135 -1.96 6.45 5.04
N ALA A 136 -3.09 5.86 5.42
CA ALA A 136 -4.30 6.59 5.74
C ALA A 136 -4.11 7.44 7.02
N TRP A 137 -4.46 8.72 6.94
CA TRP A 137 -4.52 9.62 8.09
C TRP A 137 -5.95 9.71 8.65
N PRO A 138 -6.11 9.71 9.99
CA PRO A 138 -5.06 9.51 11.01
C PRO A 138 -4.56 8.06 11.02
N PHE A 139 -3.25 7.86 11.17
CA PHE A 139 -2.67 6.52 11.25
C PHE A 139 -3.14 5.86 12.55
N ARG A 140 -3.89 4.76 12.42
CA ARG A 140 -4.47 4.02 13.54
C ARG A 140 -4.51 2.53 13.19
N PRO A 141 -3.47 1.76 13.54
CA PRO A 141 -3.39 0.35 13.18
C PRO A 141 -4.63 -0.44 13.59
N TYR A 142 -5.11 -1.28 12.66
CA TYR A 142 -6.20 -2.24 12.84
C TYR A 142 -5.91 -3.47 11.98
N VAL A 143 -5.47 -4.56 12.61
CA VAL A 143 -5.12 -5.80 11.92
C VAL A 143 -6.37 -6.59 11.59
N GLU A 144 -6.71 -6.67 10.31
CA GLU A 144 -7.96 -7.32 9.87
C GLU A 144 -7.99 -8.82 10.17
N PHE A 145 -6.87 -9.51 9.96
CA PHE A 145 -6.71 -10.94 10.17
C PHE A 145 -5.87 -11.23 11.42
N SER A 146 -6.26 -10.68 12.58
CA SER A 146 -5.60 -10.97 13.86
C SER A 146 -5.97 -12.40 14.33
N PRO A 147 -4.99 -13.28 14.62
CA PRO A 147 -5.24 -14.62 15.15
C PRO A 147 -5.91 -14.62 16.53
N THR A 148 -5.60 -13.61 17.36
CA THR A 148 -6.14 -13.44 18.72
C THR A 148 -7.51 -12.72 18.72
N GLY A 149 -7.86 -12.06 17.61
CA GLY A 149 -9.12 -11.33 17.45
C GLY A 149 -9.14 -9.94 18.11
N ASP A 150 -8.05 -9.51 18.74
CA ASP A 150 -7.91 -8.17 19.35
C ASP A 150 -7.64 -7.05 18.33
N HIS A 151 -7.37 -7.44 17.07
CA HIS A 151 -7.03 -6.55 15.95
C HIS A 151 -5.80 -5.65 16.21
N GLN A 152 -4.95 -5.99 17.17
CA GLN A 152 -3.71 -5.28 17.46
C GLN A 152 -2.55 -5.79 16.60
N PRO A 153 -1.63 -4.90 16.16
CA PRO A 153 -0.40 -5.34 15.52
C PRO A 153 0.62 -5.84 16.55
N GLU A 154 1.41 -6.85 16.17
CA GLU A 154 2.59 -7.28 16.93
C GLU A 154 3.71 -6.23 16.91
N GLN A 155 3.78 -5.43 15.85
CA GLN A 155 4.76 -4.35 15.70
C GLN A 155 4.05 -3.03 15.47
N VAL A 156 4.37 -2.05 16.29
CA VAL A 156 3.83 -0.70 16.17
C VAL A 156 4.88 0.17 15.47
N LEU A 157 4.46 0.89 14.42
CA LEU A 157 5.30 1.94 13.83
C LEU A 157 5.35 3.14 14.78
N ASP A 158 6.55 3.68 15.00
CA ASP A 158 6.80 4.84 15.87
C ASP A 158 6.34 6.16 15.22
N ILE A 159 5.04 6.25 14.94
CA ILE A 159 4.37 7.40 14.31
C ILE A 159 3.61 8.18 15.38
N ASP A 160 4.21 9.30 15.79
CA ASP A 160 3.63 10.23 16.73
C ASP A 160 2.96 11.42 16.05
N GLY A 161 2.07 12.10 16.77
CA GLY A 161 1.47 13.36 16.34
C GLY A 161 -0.05 13.35 16.27
N GLN A 162 -0.64 14.54 16.37
CA GLN A 162 -2.08 14.76 16.27
C GLN A 162 -2.48 15.36 14.91
N SER A 163 -1.57 16.11 14.28
CA SER A 163 -1.77 16.65 12.94
C SER A 163 -1.29 15.70 11.84
N PHE A 164 -1.68 15.99 10.60
CA PHE A 164 -1.21 15.26 9.42
C PHE A 164 0.30 15.42 9.25
N GLU A 165 0.78 16.66 9.38
CA GLU A 165 2.19 17.02 9.20
C GLU A 165 3.07 16.39 10.28
N GLU A 166 2.62 16.35 11.54
CA GLU A 166 3.35 15.69 12.63
C GLU A 166 3.50 14.19 12.36
N GLN A 167 2.44 13.50 11.95
CA GLN A 167 2.50 12.06 11.63
C GLN A 167 3.35 11.78 10.38
N ALA A 168 3.29 12.64 9.37
CA ALA A 168 4.13 12.49 8.19
C ALA A 168 5.62 12.67 8.55
N VAL A 169 5.95 13.68 9.36
CA VAL A 169 7.31 13.93 9.83
C VAL A 169 7.82 12.81 10.74
N SER A 170 6.99 12.30 11.66
CA SER A 170 7.37 11.19 12.53
C SER A 170 7.58 9.90 11.73
N MET A 171 6.73 9.57 10.75
CA MET A 171 6.94 8.44 9.83
C MET A 171 8.29 8.54 9.11
N MET A 172 8.62 9.71 8.56
CA MET A 172 9.92 9.90 7.87
C MET A 172 11.11 9.78 8.83
N ARG A 173 11.02 10.40 10.01
CA ARG A 173 12.14 10.52 10.95
C ARG A 173 12.38 9.25 11.77
N ASN A 174 11.31 8.65 12.27
CA ASN A 174 11.36 7.57 13.26
C ASN A 174 11.27 6.18 12.62
N VAL A 175 10.70 6.06 11.40
CA VAL A 175 10.50 4.77 10.74
C VAL A 175 11.36 4.65 9.48
N LEU A 176 11.16 5.52 8.50
CA LEU A 176 11.79 5.38 7.18
C LEU A 176 13.30 5.60 7.23
N LYS A 177 13.75 6.68 7.86
CA LYS A 177 15.18 7.01 7.96
C LYS A 177 15.98 5.94 8.71
N PRO A 178 15.56 5.43 9.89
CA PRO A 178 16.26 4.33 10.57
C PRO A 178 16.34 3.04 9.75
N LEU A 179 15.39 2.80 8.85
CA LEU A 179 15.39 1.66 7.93
C LEU A 179 16.25 1.87 6.66
N ALA A 180 16.97 3.00 6.56
CA ALA A 180 17.76 3.41 5.40
C ALA A 180 16.94 3.64 4.11
N PHE A 181 15.65 4.01 4.27
CA PHE A 181 14.88 4.55 3.16
C PHE A 181 15.09 6.06 3.05
N ARG A 182 15.52 6.50 1.86
CA ARG A 182 15.52 7.90 1.47
C ARG A 182 14.20 8.28 0.84
N VAL A 183 13.58 9.32 1.37
CA VAL A 183 12.40 9.96 0.80
C VAL A 183 12.83 10.79 -0.42
N VAL A 184 12.44 10.36 -1.62
CA VAL A 184 12.63 11.11 -2.86
C VAL A 184 11.68 12.31 -2.87
N SER A 185 10.40 12.03 -2.60
CA SER A 185 9.36 13.03 -2.40
C SER A 185 8.23 12.42 -1.56
N TRP A 186 7.36 13.28 -1.03
CA TRP A 186 6.15 12.85 -0.35
C TRP A 186 5.04 13.85 -0.62
N SER A 187 3.79 13.42 -0.45
CA SER A 187 2.63 14.27 -0.69
C SER A 187 1.43 13.86 0.16
N ARG A 188 0.38 14.68 0.07
CA ARG A 188 -0.94 14.40 0.59
C ARG A 188 -1.87 14.12 -0.59
N LEU A 189 -2.43 12.91 -0.66
CA LEU A 189 -3.38 12.52 -1.70
C LEU A 189 -4.74 12.16 -1.09
N PRO A 190 -5.85 12.31 -1.84
CA PRO A 190 -7.13 11.77 -1.39
C PRO A 190 -7.13 10.25 -1.51
N TYR A 191 -7.46 9.57 -0.41
CA TYR A 191 -7.74 8.14 -0.39
C TYR A 191 -9.22 7.94 -0.63
N LEU A 192 -9.59 7.45 -1.80
CA LEU A 192 -10.99 7.30 -2.20
C LEU A 192 -11.41 5.84 -2.08
N CYS A 193 -12.56 5.63 -1.45
CA CYS A 193 -13.25 4.35 -1.43
C CYS A 193 -14.65 4.55 -2.01
N GLU A 194 -15.06 3.63 -2.88
CA GLU A 194 -16.45 3.54 -3.34
C GLU A 194 -17.41 3.49 -2.15
N GLY A 195 -18.49 4.26 -2.22
CA GLY A 195 -19.45 4.36 -1.13
C GLY A 195 -20.69 3.47 -1.30
N ASP A 196 -21.82 3.95 -0.77
CA ASP A 196 -23.07 3.21 -0.66
C ASP A 196 -24.27 4.00 -1.22
N LEU A 197 -25.47 3.62 -0.79
CA LEU A 197 -26.71 4.28 -1.22
C LEU A 197 -26.88 5.69 -0.65
N GLU A 198 -26.17 6.05 0.43
CA GLU A 198 -26.21 7.37 1.05
C GLU A 198 -25.12 8.31 0.52
N ARG A 199 -23.93 7.77 0.22
CA ARG A 199 -22.79 8.53 -0.31
C ARG A 199 -22.08 7.80 -1.43
N THR A 200 -21.83 8.48 -2.55
CA THR A 200 -21.15 7.88 -3.71
C THR A 200 -19.70 7.48 -3.42
N PHE A 201 -18.99 8.25 -2.58
CA PHE A 201 -17.61 7.96 -2.19
C PHE A 201 -17.32 8.47 -0.77
N TYR A 202 -16.46 7.73 -0.07
CA TYR A 202 -15.82 8.17 1.16
C TYR A 202 -14.38 8.55 0.85
N HIS A 203 -13.84 9.52 1.59
CA HIS A 203 -12.46 9.92 1.44
C HIS A 203 -11.75 10.13 2.77
N LEU A 204 -10.48 9.75 2.81
CA LEU A 204 -9.50 10.13 3.82
C LEU A 204 -8.33 10.84 3.13
N ASN A 205 -7.36 11.29 3.92
CA ASN A 205 -6.08 11.76 3.38
C ASN A 205 -5.06 10.65 3.50
N ASP A 206 -4.30 10.41 2.44
CA ASP A 206 -3.11 9.56 2.49
C ASP A 206 -1.85 10.42 2.58
N MET A 207 -0.96 9.99 3.47
CA MET A 207 0.44 10.34 3.43
C MET A 207 1.12 9.37 2.45
N ILE A 208 1.58 9.88 1.31
CA ILE A 208 2.25 9.05 0.29
C ILE A 208 3.73 9.39 0.22
N PHE A 209 4.58 8.37 0.23
CA PHE A 209 6.02 8.51 0.24
C PHE A 209 6.64 7.73 -0.92
N ALA A 210 7.37 8.44 -1.78
CA ALA A 210 8.21 7.85 -2.80
C ALA A 210 9.62 7.67 -2.24
N LEU A 211 10.07 6.42 -2.18
CA LEU A 211 11.26 5.99 -1.45
C LEU A 211 12.27 5.31 -2.37
N LYS A 212 13.54 5.41 -2.00
CA LYS A 212 14.66 4.60 -2.51
C LYS A 212 15.49 4.11 -1.33
N LEU A 213 16.26 3.05 -1.52
CA LEU A 213 17.30 2.68 -0.55
C LEU A 213 18.51 3.61 -0.71
N ASP A 214 19.07 4.00 0.43
CA ASP A 214 20.40 4.61 0.52
C ASP A 214 21.53 3.57 0.47
#